data_AF-A0A2D4IVE1-F1
#
_entry.id   AF-A0A2D4IVE1-F1
#
_cell.length_a   1.000
_cell.length_b   1.000
_cell.length_c   1.000
_cell.angle_alpha   90.00
_cell.angle_beta   90.00
_cell.angle_gamma   90.00
#
_symmetry.space_group_name_H-M   'P 1'
#
loop_
_entity.id
_entity.type
_entity.pdbx_description
1 polymer ?
#
loop_
_entity_poly.entity_id
_entity_poly.type
_entity_poly.pdbx_seq_one_letter_code
_entity_poly.pdbx_strand_id
1 'polypeptide(L)'
;MFQGGTNFGYWSGADYKDKYYPITTSYDYDAPLSEAGDPTEKLYDIRAIIGKFQLVPAGPMPPPTPKFSYGYISLPLRVAFLDILSLLSPGLPFHSSFPLTFETVMQTHGFMLYRTVLPDDILQPVLLSVLENGIHDLAYVLLNGEYKGTLERDRVNAINITGQLGDSLDFLVESMGHINFGANNSDFKGLTHNITLGSTILSNWLIYPLDIDSAVAQEWPPYVPQSNSTAGPAFYTGVFKTPGINYDTYVKFPGWSKGQIWINGFNLG
;
A
#
# COMPACT_ATOMS: atom_id res chain seq x y z
N MET A 1 -3.89 -24.50 1.24
CA MET A 1 -4.64 -24.32 -0.02
C MET A 1 -4.31 -25.45 -0.99
N PHE A 2 -5.19 -25.77 -1.96
CA PHE A 2 -4.82 -26.65 -3.10
C PHE A 2 -4.15 -25.86 -4.23
N GLN A 3 -4.69 -24.68 -4.53
CA GLN A 3 -4.02 -23.56 -5.19
C GLN A 3 -4.32 -22.34 -4.34
N GLY A 4 -3.29 -21.54 -4.03
CA GLY A 4 -3.46 -20.32 -3.26
C GLY A 4 -3.78 -19.11 -4.13
N GLY A 5 -2.83 -18.71 -4.99
CA GLY A 5 -3.00 -17.61 -5.95
C GLY A 5 -2.40 -16.29 -5.45
N THR A 6 -3.12 -15.19 -5.66
CA THR A 6 -2.64 -13.81 -5.41
C THR A 6 -3.71 -12.98 -4.71
N ASN A 7 -3.30 -12.20 -3.71
CA ASN A 7 -4.11 -11.15 -3.09
C ASN A 7 -3.95 -9.85 -3.90
N PHE A 8 -4.63 -9.74 -5.05
CA PHE A 8 -4.56 -8.53 -5.88
C PHE A 8 -5.09 -7.27 -5.15
N GLY A 9 -4.71 -6.09 -5.64
CA GLY A 9 -5.15 -4.82 -5.08
C GLY A 9 -4.79 -4.68 -3.61
N TYR A 10 -5.81 -4.47 -2.78
CA TYR A 10 -5.66 -4.31 -1.33
C TYR A 10 -6.31 -5.46 -0.55
N TRP A 11 -6.45 -6.64 -1.17
CA TRP A 11 -7.18 -7.77 -0.59
C TRP A 11 -6.36 -8.60 0.40
N SER A 12 -5.09 -8.28 0.62
CA SER A 12 -4.31 -8.92 1.67
C SER A 12 -4.91 -8.63 3.04
N GLY A 13 -4.94 -9.65 3.90
CA GLY A 13 -5.24 -9.49 5.32
C GLY A 13 -3.98 -9.20 6.14
N ALA A 14 -4.12 -9.35 7.45
CA ALA A 14 -3.02 -9.32 8.38
C ALA A 14 -3.22 -10.32 9.53
N ASP A 15 -2.11 -10.86 10.02
CA ASP A 15 -2.08 -11.65 11.24
C ASP A 15 -1.75 -10.74 12.42
N TYR A 16 -2.29 -11.08 13.59
CA TYR A 16 -1.84 -10.52 14.86
C TYR A 16 -1.23 -11.60 15.75
N LYS A 17 0.03 -11.40 16.13
CA LYS A 17 0.75 -12.29 17.06
C LYS A 17 1.69 -11.45 17.92
N ASP A 18 1.14 -10.89 18.99
CA ASP A 18 1.75 -9.86 19.86
C ASP A 18 1.99 -8.50 19.19
N LYS A 19 2.07 -8.48 17.85
CA LYS A 19 2.13 -7.30 16.99
C LYS A 19 1.46 -7.59 15.64
N TYR A 20 1.26 -6.53 14.87
CA TYR A 20 0.70 -6.55 13.53
C TYR A 20 1.68 -7.12 12.50
N TYR A 21 1.19 -8.04 11.66
CA TYR A 21 1.92 -8.61 10.52
C TYR A 21 1.06 -8.57 9.25
N PRO A 22 1.34 -7.64 8.31
CA PRO A 22 0.64 -7.61 7.04
C PRO A 22 1.00 -8.83 6.20
N ILE A 23 -0.01 -9.43 5.55
CA ILE A 23 0.19 -10.56 4.63
C ILE A 23 0.63 -10.00 3.27
N THR A 24 1.55 -10.69 2.61
CA THR A 24 2.06 -10.30 1.28
C THR A 24 1.02 -10.45 0.17
N THR A 25 1.27 -9.79 -0.96
CA THR A 25 0.49 -9.92 -2.20
C THR A 25 0.45 -11.37 -2.70
N SER A 26 1.59 -12.06 -2.72
CA SER A 26 1.62 -13.49 -3.06
C SER A 26 0.85 -14.30 -2.03
N TYR A 27 -0.03 -15.16 -2.52
CA TYR A 27 -0.70 -16.19 -1.74
C TYR A 27 -0.37 -17.58 -2.29
N ASP A 28 0.85 -17.78 -2.81
CA ASP A 28 1.34 -19.07 -3.32
C ASP A 28 1.09 -20.23 -2.33
N TYR A 29 1.24 -19.92 -1.04
CA TYR A 29 0.94 -20.80 0.09
C TYR A 29 1.81 -22.05 0.16
N ASP A 30 2.84 -22.19 -0.68
CA ASP A 30 3.51 -23.46 -0.93
C ASP A 30 2.45 -24.56 -1.22
N ALA A 31 1.44 -24.19 -2.01
CA ALA A 31 0.34 -25.08 -2.35
C ALA A 31 0.78 -26.11 -3.41
N PRO A 32 0.02 -27.21 -3.59
CA PRO A 32 0.26 -28.18 -4.66
C PRO A 32 0.35 -27.54 -6.06
N LEU A 33 -0.46 -26.51 -6.32
CA LEU A 33 -0.30 -25.62 -7.46
C LEU A 33 0.31 -24.30 -6.99
N SER A 34 1.33 -23.81 -7.69
CA SER A 34 1.94 -22.51 -7.39
C SER A 34 0.94 -21.35 -7.56
N GLU A 35 1.33 -20.14 -7.17
CA GLU A 35 0.57 -18.91 -7.40
C GLU A 35 0.07 -18.78 -8.85
N ALA A 36 0.93 -19.06 -9.84
CA ALA A 36 0.57 -19.02 -11.26
C ALA A 36 -0.09 -20.32 -11.79
N GLY A 37 -0.44 -21.25 -10.91
CA GLY A 37 -1.11 -22.49 -11.27
C GLY A 37 -0.18 -23.58 -11.83
N ASP A 38 1.13 -23.45 -11.63
CA ASP A 38 2.07 -24.44 -12.15
C ASP A 38 2.05 -25.72 -11.27
N PRO A 39 1.94 -26.93 -11.86
CA PRO A 39 2.09 -28.19 -11.15
C PRO A 39 3.43 -28.30 -10.41
N THR A 40 3.41 -28.52 -9.11
CA THR A 40 4.61 -28.77 -8.30
C THR A 40 4.82 -30.26 -8.03
N GLU A 41 6.00 -30.64 -7.53
CA GLU A 41 6.26 -32.02 -7.05
C GLU A 41 5.21 -32.48 -6.02
N LYS A 42 4.80 -31.57 -5.13
CA LYS A 42 3.77 -31.81 -4.11
C LYS A 42 2.42 -32.23 -4.71
N LEU A 43 2.03 -31.68 -5.86
CA LEU A 43 0.81 -32.10 -6.56
C LEU A 43 0.91 -33.54 -7.05
N TYR A 44 2.06 -33.92 -7.62
CA TYR A 44 2.28 -35.27 -8.13
C TYR A 44 2.26 -36.30 -6.99
N ASP A 45 2.86 -35.99 -5.85
CA ASP A 45 2.84 -36.85 -4.67
C ASP A 45 1.42 -37.03 -4.12
N ILE A 46 0.67 -35.94 -3.97
CA ILE A 46 -0.73 -35.99 -3.53
C ILE A 46 -1.58 -36.84 -4.50
N ARG A 47 -1.41 -36.63 -5.81
CA ARG A 47 -2.12 -37.40 -6.84
C ARG A 47 -1.78 -38.89 -6.76
N ALA A 48 -0.51 -39.24 -6.54
CA ALA A 48 -0.08 -40.63 -6.40
C ALA A 48 -0.70 -41.31 -5.18
N ILE A 49 -0.83 -40.61 -4.05
CA ILE A 49 -1.51 -41.13 -2.86
C ILE A 49 -3.00 -41.32 -3.12
N ILE A 50 -3.69 -40.33 -3.71
CA ILE A 50 -5.11 -40.43 -4.06
C ILE A 50 -5.36 -41.63 -4.98
N GLY A 51 -4.47 -41.87 -5.94
CA GLY A 51 -4.55 -43.00 -6.89
C GLY A 51 -4.52 -44.38 -6.23
N LYS A 52 -4.08 -44.50 -4.97
CA LYS A 52 -4.15 -45.76 -4.21
C LYS A 52 -5.56 -46.10 -3.72
N PHE A 53 -6.45 -45.11 -3.65
CA PHE A 53 -7.79 -45.25 -3.08
C PHE A 53 -8.92 -45.08 -4.10
N GLN A 54 -8.68 -44.38 -5.20
CA GLN A 54 -9.66 -44.17 -6.26
C GLN A 54 -9.01 -44.00 -7.63
N LEU A 55 -9.77 -44.28 -8.68
CA LEU A 55 -9.35 -44.03 -10.05
C LEU A 55 -9.17 -42.51 -10.26
N VAL A 56 -7.98 -42.12 -10.73
CA VAL A 56 -7.71 -40.74 -11.16
C VAL A 56 -7.86 -40.62 -12.68
N PRO A 57 -8.35 -39.49 -13.22
CA PRO A 57 -8.51 -39.32 -14.66
C PRO A 57 -7.22 -39.60 -15.43
N ALA A 58 -7.31 -40.42 -16.48
CA ALA A 58 -6.17 -40.72 -17.36
C ALA A 58 -5.82 -39.52 -18.25
N GLY A 59 -4.58 -39.51 -18.77
CA GLY A 59 -4.07 -38.45 -19.64
C GLY A 59 -3.02 -37.56 -18.97
N PRO A 60 -2.35 -36.70 -19.75
CA PRO A 60 -1.35 -35.78 -19.22
C PRO A 60 -2.01 -34.71 -18.35
N MET A 61 -1.32 -34.31 -17.28
CA MET A 61 -1.67 -33.08 -16.56
C MET A 61 -1.41 -31.87 -17.47
N PRO A 62 -2.25 -30.82 -17.41
CA PRO A 62 -1.95 -29.55 -18.07
C PRO A 62 -0.55 -29.06 -17.66
N PRO A 63 0.30 -28.62 -18.61
CA PRO A 63 1.61 -28.10 -18.28
C PRO A 63 1.52 -26.71 -17.61
N PRO A 64 2.61 -26.26 -16.96
CA PRO A 64 2.78 -24.86 -16.57
C PRO A 64 2.46 -23.89 -17.72
N THR A 65 1.89 -22.72 -17.41
CA THR A 65 1.70 -21.67 -18.43
C THR A 65 3.07 -21.13 -18.87
N PRO A 66 3.27 -20.83 -20.17
CA PRO A 66 4.53 -20.23 -20.62
C PRO A 66 4.75 -18.87 -19.97
N LYS A 67 5.93 -18.66 -19.38
CA LYS A 67 6.35 -17.39 -18.79
C LYS A 67 7.31 -16.64 -19.72
N PHE A 68 7.20 -15.33 -19.81
CA PHE A 68 8.06 -14.50 -20.67
C PHE A 68 8.72 -13.36 -19.89
N SER A 69 10.01 -13.15 -20.14
CA SER A 69 10.74 -12.00 -19.61
C SER A 69 10.64 -10.81 -20.56
N TYR A 70 9.73 -9.88 -20.28
CA TYR A 70 9.56 -8.64 -21.06
C TYR A 70 10.74 -7.65 -20.95
N GLY A 71 11.71 -7.93 -20.08
CA GLY A 71 12.94 -7.15 -19.93
C GLY A 71 12.81 -5.97 -18.96
N TYR A 72 13.79 -5.08 -19.00
CA TYR A 72 13.83 -3.89 -18.15
C TYR A 72 12.95 -2.78 -18.71
N ILE A 73 12.04 -2.26 -17.89
CA ILE A 73 11.18 -1.13 -18.23
C ILE A 73 11.57 0.07 -17.38
N SER A 74 11.88 1.19 -18.02
CA SER A 74 12.18 2.44 -17.32
C SER A 74 10.89 3.08 -16.83
N LEU A 75 10.88 3.50 -15.56
CA LEU A 75 9.76 4.19 -14.90
C LEU A 75 10.23 5.59 -14.47
N PRO A 76 10.29 6.58 -15.38
CA PRO A 76 10.55 7.96 -15.00
C PRO A 76 9.48 8.49 -14.04
N LEU A 77 9.89 9.41 -13.16
CA LEU A 77 8.97 10.17 -12.32
C LEU A 77 7.94 10.86 -13.22
N ARG A 78 6.66 10.60 -12.97
CA ARG A 78 5.56 11.18 -13.73
C ARG A 78 5.01 12.42 -13.02
N VAL A 79 4.73 12.29 -11.72
CA VAL A 79 4.16 13.38 -10.91
C VAL A 79 4.31 13.07 -9.41
N ALA A 80 4.55 14.09 -8.59
CA ALA A 80 4.53 13.95 -7.14
C ALA A 80 3.11 13.76 -6.63
N PHE A 81 2.92 12.99 -5.57
CA PHE A 81 1.59 12.65 -5.04
C PHE A 81 0.74 13.90 -4.71
N LEU A 82 1.32 14.90 -4.06
CA LEU A 82 0.58 16.09 -3.63
C LEU A 82 0.15 17.01 -4.79
N ASP A 83 0.86 16.98 -5.92
CA ASP A 83 0.57 17.83 -7.09
C ASP A 83 -0.75 17.44 -7.79
N ILE A 84 -1.29 16.26 -7.48
CA ILE A 84 -2.50 15.67 -8.07
C ILE A 84 -3.54 15.31 -7.00
N LEU A 85 -3.44 15.85 -5.79
CA LEU A 85 -4.36 15.55 -4.70
C LEU A 85 -5.83 15.83 -5.07
N SER A 86 -6.11 16.90 -5.83
CA SER A 86 -7.46 17.24 -6.28
C SER A 86 -8.05 16.22 -7.26
N LEU A 87 -7.20 15.47 -7.96
CA LEU A 87 -7.61 14.39 -8.85
C LEU A 87 -7.81 13.08 -8.08
N LEU A 88 -6.98 12.84 -7.06
CA LEU A 88 -7.09 11.69 -6.16
C LEU A 88 -8.26 11.79 -5.18
N SER A 89 -8.61 13.00 -4.77
CA SER A 89 -9.70 13.32 -3.86
C SER A 89 -10.55 14.43 -4.48
N PRO A 90 -11.41 14.12 -5.46
CA PRO A 90 -12.21 15.13 -6.17
C PRO A 90 -13.27 15.81 -5.29
N GLY A 91 -13.63 15.20 -4.15
CA GLY A 91 -14.52 15.79 -3.15
C GLY A 91 -13.81 16.81 -2.25
N LEU A 92 -14.61 17.58 -1.49
CA LEU A 92 -14.06 18.40 -0.40
C LEU A 92 -13.47 17.50 0.69
N PRO A 93 -12.34 17.88 1.31
CA PRO A 93 -11.82 17.15 2.47
C PRO A 93 -12.82 17.18 3.62
N PHE A 94 -12.79 16.14 4.44
CA PHE A 94 -13.45 16.16 5.74
C PHE A 94 -12.68 17.08 6.67
N HIS A 95 -13.39 17.91 7.42
CA HIS A 95 -12.80 18.76 8.46
C HIS A 95 -13.18 18.23 9.83
N SER A 96 -12.18 18.04 10.70
CA SER A 96 -12.40 17.53 12.06
C SER A 96 -11.37 18.08 13.04
N SER A 97 -11.76 18.30 14.29
CA SER A 97 -10.82 18.73 15.33
C SER A 97 -9.77 17.67 15.65
N PHE A 98 -10.10 16.38 15.49
CA PHE A 98 -9.22 15.24 15.72
C PHE A 98 -9.24 14.30 14.49
N PRO A 99 -8.22 13.45 14.31
CA PRO A 99 -8.21 12.51 13.18
C PRO A 99 -9.44 11.58 13.18
N LEU A 100 -9.90 11.21 11.98
CA LEU A 100 -10.97 10.24 11.77
C LEU A 100 -10.41 8.96 11.17
N THR A 101 -10.98 7.81 11.51
CA THR A 101 -10.56 6.54 10.91
C THR A 101 -11.01 6.43 9.45
N PHE A 102 -10.38 5.51 8.72
CA PHE A 102 -10.76 5.16 7.34
C PHE A 102 -12.25 4.85 7.21
N GLU A 103 -12.74 4.02 8.12
CA GLU A 103 -14.13 3.56 8.16
C GLU A 103 -15.11 4.70 8.44
N THR A 104 -14.72 5.69 9.25
CA THR A 104 -15.56 6.86 9.57
C THR A 104 -15.83 7.71 8.33
N VAL A 105 -14.85 7.82 7.41
CA VAL A 105 -14.99 8.56 6.15
C VAL A 105 -15.33 7.66 4.96
N MET A 106 -15.80 6.42 5.23
CA MET A 106 -16.26 5.44 4.24
C MET A 106 -15.22 5.01 3.21
N GLN A 107 -13.93 5.05 3.56
CA GLN A 107 -12.86 4.43 2.77
C GLN A 107 -12.42 3.13 3.45
N THR A 108 -12.34 2.03 2.71
CA THR A 108 -12.05 0.71 3.32
C THR A 108 -10.62 0.22 3.10
N HIS A 109 -9.89 0.76 2.12
CA HIS A 109 -8.56 0.28 1.76
C HIS A 109 -7.72 1.37 1.09
N GLY A 110 -6.47 1.06 0.75
CA GLY A 110 -5.56 1.96 0.08
C GLY A 110 -5.00 3.03 1.02
N PHE A 111 -5.08 4.29 0.60
CA PHE A 111 -4.34 5.39 1.22
C PHE A 111 -5.26 6.55 1.59
N MET A 112 -4.95 7.26 2.67
CA MET A 112 -5.66 8.47 3.08
C MET A 112 -4.67 9.55 3.47
N LEU A 113 -4.89 10.78 3.02
CA LEU A 113 -4.06 11.91 3.42
C LEU A 113 -4.73 12.65 4.59
N TYR A 114 -3.98 12.81 5.68
CA TYR A 114 -4.34 13.66 6.81
C TYR A 114 -3.44 14.88 6.82
N ARG A 115 -4.03 16.07 6.80
CA ARG A 115 -3.31 17.34 6.77
C ARG A 115 -3.69 18.20 7.97
N THR A 116 -2.68 18.77 8.60
CA THR A 116 -2.81 19.85 9.59
C THR A 116 -1.69 20.86 9.36
N VAL A 117 -1.54 21.83 10.25
CA VAL A 117 -0.44 22.81 10.21
C VAL A 117 0.33 22.78 11.52
N LEU A 118 1.60 23.16 11.48
CA LEU A 118 2.39 23.33 12.70
C LEU A 118 1.81 24.49 13.54
N PRO A 119 1.58 24.28 14.85
CA PRO A 119 0.93 25.27 15.71
C PRO A 119 1.87 26.39 16.19
N ASP A 120 3.19 26.21 16.06
CA ASP A 120 4.23 27.11 16.55
C ASP A 120 5.50 26.99 15.68
N ASP A 121 6.42 27.95 15.82
CA ASP A 121 7.77 27.84 15.24
C ASP A 121 8.60 26.79 16.00
N ILE A 122 9.13 25.80 15.27
CA ILE A 122 9.91 24.68 15.79
C ILE A 122 11.38 24.86 15.37
N LEU A 123 12.09 25.72 16.11
CA LEU A 123 13.49 26.04 15.83
C LEU A 123 14.48 24.92 16.19
N GLN A 124 14.08 24.02 17.08
CA GLN A 124 14.84 22.85 17.49
C GLN A 124 14.00 21.60 17.28
N PRO A 125 14.57 20.44 16.91
CA PRO A 125 13.79 19.26 16.61
C PRO A 125 12.89 18.85 17.78
N VAL A 126 11.57 18.77 17.52
CA VAL A 126 10.56 18.31 18.48
C VAL A 126 10.00 16.99 18.02
N LEU A 127 9.74 16.10 18.98
CA LEU A 127 9.21 14.78 18.73
C LEU A 127 7.75 14.88 18.27
N LEU A 128 7.48 14.49 17.02
CA LEU A 128 6.16 14.22 16.48
C LEU A 128 5.86 12.73 16.73
N SER A 129 4.83 12.43 17.51
CA SER A 129 4.54 11.06 17.93
C SER A 129 3.06 10.73 17.93
N VAL A 130 2.73 9.45 17.77
CA VAL A 130 1.42 8.92 18.15
C VAL A 130 1.56 8.13 19.45
N LEU A 131 0.61 8.32 20.36
CA LEU A 131 0.50 7.47 21.54
C LEU A 131 -0.20 6.15 21.19
N GLU A 132 -0.02 5.14 22.04
CA GLU A 132 -0.80 3.89 22.02
C GLU A 132 -0.87 3.19 20.66
N ASN A 133 0.21 3.31 19.86
CA ASN A 133 0.32 2.66 18.56
C ASN A 133 -0.75 3.11 17.54
N GLY A 134 -1.22 4.35 17.62
CA GLY A 134 -2.34 4.83 16.82
C GLY A 134 -2.10 5.07 15.32
N ILE A 135 -1.00 4.60 14.73
CA ILE A 135 -0.79 4.58 13.26
C ILE A 135 -1.21 3.21 12.74
N HIS A 136 -2.31 3.14 11.99
CA HIS A 136 -2.82 1.91 11.40
C HIS A 136 -2.81 2.03 9.85
N ASP A 137 -1.76 1.65 9.14
CA ASP A 137 -0.58 0.90 9.64
C ASP A 137 0.76 1.57 9.34
N LEU A 138 0.86 2.37 8.29
CA LEU A 138 2.08 3.06 7.90
C LEU A 138 1.76 4.48 7.46
N ALA A 139 2.42 5.48 8.04
CA ALA A 139 2.26 6.89 7.68
C ALA A 139 3.56 7.45 7.12
N TYR A 140 3.53 7.97 5.89
CA TYR A 140 4.61 8.80 5.34
C TYR A 140 4.38 10.25 5.76
N VAL A 141 5.31 10.81 6.53
CA VAL A 141 5.20 12.19 7.04
C VAL A 141 5.89 13.14 6.08
N LEU A 142 5.18 14.19 5.65
CA LEU A 142 5.71 15.27 4.84
C LEU A 142 5.49 16.62 5.50
N LEU A 143 6.48 17.50 5.41
CA LEU A 143 6.37 18.89 5.83
C LEU A 143 6.58 19.79 4.61
N ASN A 144 5.58 20.61 4.29
CA ASN A 144 5.52 21.39 3.05
C ASN A 144 5.82 20.54 1.79
N GLY A 145 5.36 19.29 1.80
CA GLY A 145 5.58 18.33 0.72
C GLY A 145 6.96 17.69 0.67
N GLU A 146 7.86 17.98 1.60
CA GLU A 146 9.15 17.30 1.75
C GLU A 146 9.03 16.13 2.74
N TYR A 147 9.44 14.93 2.33
CA TYR A 147 9.39 13.74 3.17
C TYR A 147 10.35 13.84 4.37
N LYS A 148 9.83 13.55 5.57
CA LYS A 148 10.58 13.61 6.83
C LYS A 148 10.83 12.23 7.45
N GLY A 149 10.09 11.21 7.02
CA GLY A 149 10.22 9.84 7.52
C GLY A 149 8.89 9.11 7.57
N THR A 150 8.91 7.91 8.12
CA THR A 150 7.72 7.07 8.32
C THR A 150 7.44 6.82 9.79
N LEU A 151 6.16 6.73 10.12
CA LEU A 151 5.66 6.12 11.35
C LEU A 151 5.00 4.78 10.99
N GLU A 152 5.30 3.72 11.71
CA GLU A 152 4.87 2.36 11.41
C GLU A 152 4.36 1.65 12.66
N ARG A 153 3.18 1.04 12.55
CA ARG A 153 2.52 0.24 13.59
C ARG A 153 3.49 -0.79 14.19
N ASP A 154 3.56 -0.82 15.52
CA ASP A 154 4.42 -1.71 16.32
C ASP A 154 5.93 -1.59 16.06
N ARG A 155 6.39 -0.55 15.34
CA ARG A 155 7.82 -0.38 15.00
C ARG A 155 8.35 1.02 15.23
N VAL A 156 7.74 2.04 14.63
CA VAL A 156 8.21 3.43 14.67
C VAL A 156 7.04 4.35 14.99
N ASN A 157 6.95 4.84 16.22
CA ASN A 157 5.82 5.66 16.67
C ASN A 157 6.12 7.17 16.74
N ALA A 158 7.36 7.57 16.45
CA ALA A 158 7.76 8.97 16.50
C ALA A 158 8.90 9.32 15.54
N ILE A 159 8.93 10.58 15.10
CA ILE A 159 10.04 11.20 14.37
C ILE A 159 10.28 12.62 14.88
N ASN A 160 11.51 13.12 14.76
CA ASN A 160 11.80 14.51 15.10
C ASN A 160 11.56 15.41 13.89
N ILE A 161 10.88 16.54 14.09
CA ILE A 161 10.63 17.53 13.05
C ILE A 161 11.05 18.94 13.49
N THR A 162 11.39 19.77 12.51
CA THR A 162 11.59 21.23 12.62
C THR A 162 10.77 21.91 11.54
N GLY A 163 10.29 23.12 11.78
CA GLY A 163 9.45 23.86 10.85
C GLY A 163 9.00 25.20 11.42
N GLN A 164 8.17 25.90 10.67
CA GLN A 164 7.62 27.21 11.03
C GLN A 164 6.13 27.11 11.31
N LEU A 165 5.62 28.05 12.10
CA LEU A 165 4.19 28.23 12.33
C LEU A 165 3.44 28.26 10.98
N GLY A 166 2.41 27.42 10.86
CA GLY A 166 1.59 27.35 9.66
C GLY A 166 2.12 26.47 8.53
N ASP A 167 3.32 25.89 8.65
CA ASP A 167 3.79 24.89 7.69
C ASP A 167 2.82 23.71 7.60
N SER A 168 2.56 23.24 6.38
CA SER A 168 1.66 22.13 6.11
C SER A 168 2.31 20.82 6.54
N LEU A 169 1.67 20.12 7.47
CA LEU A 169 2.09 18.80 7.93
C LEU A 169 1.12 17.74 7.41
N ASP A 170 1.63 16.85 6.58
CA ASP A 170 0.90 15.81 5.87
C ASP A 170 1.30 14.42 6.35
N PHE A 171 0.30 13.56 6.55
CA PHE A 171 0.46 12.13 6.81
C PHE A 171 -0.28 11.38 5.71
N LEU A 172 0.46 10.81 4.76
CA LEU A 172 -0.11 9.83 3.84
C LEU A 172 -0.13 8.48 4.56
N VAL A 173 -1.31 8.05 5.00
CA VAL A 173 -1.49 6.81 5.75
C VAL A 173 -1.93 5.70 4.81
N GLU A 174 -1.26 4.56 4.88
CA GLU A 174 -1.56 3.33 4.16
C GLU A 174 -2.24 2.33 5.09
N SER A 175 -3.38 1.78 4.65
CA SER A 175 -3.98 0.58 5.22
C SER A 175 -3.29 -0.64 4.61
N MET A 176 -2.56 -1.41 5.42
CA MET A 176 -1.77 -2.55 4.95
C MET A 176 -2.53 -3.89 5.04
N GLY A 177 -3.85 -3.85 5.16
CA GLY A 177 -4.74 -5.01 5.28
C GLY A 177 -5.34 -5.17 6.68
N HIS A 178 -6.65 -5.38 6.79
CA HIS A 178 -7.30 -5.61 8.08
C HIS A 178 -6.87 -6.93 8.71
N ILE A 179 -6.69 -6.95 10.03
CA ILE A 179 -6.43 -8.18 10.78
C ILE A 179 -7.57 -9.17 10.54
N ASN A 180 -7.23 -10.34 9.99
CA ASN A 180 -8.18 -11.43 9.73
C ASN A 180 -7.88 -12.69 10.55
N PHE A 181 -6.80 -12.69 11.35
CA PHE A 181 -6.48 -13.78 12.26
C PHE A 181 -5.69 -13.30 13.50
N GLY A 182 -5.96 -13.90 14.66
CA GLY A 182 -5.14 -13.74 15.88
C GLY A 182 -5.52 -12.60 16.83
N ALA A 183 -6.47 -11.72 16.46
CA ALA A 183 -6.98 -10.66 17.33
C ALA A 183 -8.51 -10.75 17.50
N ASN A 184 -9.02 -10.28 18.65
CA ASN A 184 -10.45 -10.26 18.99
C ASN A 184 -11.05 -8.84 19.05
N ASN A 185 -10.36 -7.85 18.49
CA ASN A 185 -10.77 -6.44 18.48
C ASN A 185 -10.92 -5.92 17.04
N SER A 186 -11.71 -4.86 16.89
CA SER A 186 -11.85 -4.16 15.60
C SER A 186 -10.54 -3.52 15.19
N ASP A 187 -10.15 -3.73 13.94
CA ASP A 187 -8.91 -3.20 13.36
C ASP A 187 -9.18 -1.99 12.46
N PHE A 188 -9.65 -0.89 13.05
CA PHE A 188 -9.85 0.36 12.32
C PHE A 188 -8.53 0.88 11.74
N LYS A 189 -8.58 1.53 10.57
CA LYS A 189 -7.40 2.01 9.85
C LYS A 189 -7.28 3.53 9.87
N GLY A 190 -6.10 4.02 9.54
CA GLY A 190 -5.76 5.44 9.56
C GLY A 190 -5.07 5.89 10.84
N LEU A 191 -5.30 7.15 11.21
CA LEU A 191 -4.88 7.69 12.49
C LEU A 191 -5.97 7.40 13.53
N THR A 192 -5.76 6.37 14.34
CA THR A 192 -6.75 5.92 15.34
C THR A 192 -6.64 6.67 16.66
N HIS A 193 -5.52 7.37 16.88
CA HIS A 193 -5.27 8.20 18.06
C HIS A 193 -4.71 9.56 17.65
N ASN A 194 -4.73 10.49 18.59
CA ASN A 194 -4.21 11.84 18.39
C ASN A 194 -2.68 11.83 18.17
N ILE A 195 -2.25 12.68 17.23
CA ILE A 195 -0.83 12.97 17.03
C ILE A 195 -0.43 14.11 17.95
N THR A 196 0.73 13.98 18.59
CA THR A 196 1.31 15.00 19.45
C THR A 196 2.62 15.51 18.87
N LEU A 197 2.83 16.81 19.02
CA LEU A 197 4.12 17.45 18.82
C LEU A 197 4.65 17.87 20.20
N GLY A 198 5.62 17.13 20.71
CA GLY A 198 5.99 17.19 22.12
C GLY A 198 4.79 16.83 23.01
N SER A 199 4.36 17.75 23.86
CA SER A 199 3.16 17.60 24.70
C SER A 199 1.88 18.15 24.07
N THR A 200 1.96 18.79 22.90
CA THR A 200 0.82 19.49 22.27
C THR A 200 0.10 18.54 21.34
N ILE A 201 -1.20 18.33 21.55
CA ILE A 201 -2.05 17.57 20.62
C ILE A 201 -2.30 18.40 19.37
N LEU A 202 -2.04 17.83 18.20
CA LEU A 202 -2.36 18.45 16.91
C LEU A 202 -3.86 18.32 16.61
N SER A 203 -4.45 19.42 16.12
CA SER A 203 -5.88 19.53 15.85
C SER A 203 -6.14 20.13 14.46
N ASN A 204 -7.41 20.34 14.11
CA ASN A 204 -7.86 20.99 12.87
C ASN A 204 -7.36 20.26 11.62
N TRP A 205 -7.83 19.02 11.49
CA TRP A 205 -7.46 18.11 10.42
C TRP A 205 -8.33 18.31 9.19
N LEU A 206 -7.67 18.37 8.04
CA LEU A 206 -8.25 18.12 6.73
C LEU A 206 -7.93 16.68 6.34
N ILE A 207 -8.94 15.89 5.98
CA ILE A 207 -8.80 14.45 5.72
C ILE A 207 -9.32 14.18 4.31
N TYR A 208 -8.46 13.61 3.48
CA TYR A 208 -8.71 13.35 2.06
C TYR A 208 -8.72 11.84 1.80
N PRO A 209 -9.91 11.25 1.61
CA PRO A 209 -10.01 9.91 1.04
C PRO A 209 -9.45 9.89 -0.39
N LEU A 210 -8.72 8.84 -0.77
CA LEU A 210 -8.01 8.80 -2.06
C LEU A 210 -8.52 7.68 -2.95
N ASP A 211 -9.09 8.04 -4.09
CA ASP A 211 -9.54 7.13 -5.14
C ASP A 211 -8.45 6.93 -6.21
N ILE A 212 -7.34 6.29 -5.78
CA ILE A 212 -6.17 6.07 -6.63
C ILE A 212 -6.51 5.13 -7.80
N ASP A 213 -7.27 4.07 -7.56
CA ASP A 213 -7.59 3.08 -8.60
C ASP A 213 -8.40 3.70 -9.74
N SER A 214 -9.43 4.49 -9.44
CA SER A 214 -10.22 5.16 -10.47
C SER A 214 -9.39 6.21 -11.21
N ALA A 215 -8.49 6.90 -10.52
CA ALA A 215 -7.58 7.83 -11.15
C ALA A 215 -6.67 7.08 -12.14
N VAL A 216 -5.98 6.01 -11.73
CA VAL A 216 -5.08 5.21 -12.59
C VAL A 216 -5.81 4.58 -13.78
N ALA A 217 -7.07 4.15 -13.61
CA ALA A 217 -7.87 3.59 -14.69
C ALA A 217 -8.20 4.58 -15.82
N GLN A 218 -8.14 5.90 -15.58
CA GLN A 218 -8.56 6.95 -16.53
C GLN A 218 -7.38 7.62 -17.28
N GLU A 219 -6.50 6.83 -17.91
CA GLU A 219 -5.29 7.30 -18.66
C GLU A 219 -4.46 8.36 -17.92
N TRP A 220 -4.34 8.16 -16.61
CA TRP A 220 -3.68 9.02 -15.64
C TRP A 220 -2.29 8.48 -15.29
N PRO A 221 -1.31 9.30 -14.80
CA PRO A 221 -1.37 10.72 -14.42
C PRO A 221 -1.10 11.76 -15.52
N PRO A 222 -1.67 12.99 -15.43
CA PRO A 222 -1.25 14.10 -16.27
C PRO A 222 0.24 14.36 -16.04
N TYR A 223 0.95 14.75 -17.10
CA TYR A 223 2.30 15.25 -16.94
C TYR A 223 2.24 16.63 -16.29
N VAL A 224 2.75 16.76 -15.08
CA VAL A 224 2.87 18.04 -14.38
C VAL A 224 4.35 18.43 -14.37
N PRO A 225 4.71 19.67 -14.74
CA PRO A 225 6.09 20.14 -14.64
C PRO A 225 6.61 19.91 -13.22
N GLN A 226 7.80 19.30 -13.11
CA GLN A 226 8.41 18.91 -11.83
C GLN A 226 8.31 20.04 -10.79
N SER A 227 7.62 19.79 -9.69
CA SER A 227 7.91 20.51 -8.45
C SER A 227 9.29 20.05 -7.94
N ASN A 228 10.04 20.95 -7.30
CA ASN A 228 11.39 20.63 -6.80
C ASN A 228 11.39 19.61 -5.64
N SER A 229 10.24 19.07 -5.23
CA SER A 229 10.15 18.09 -4.14
C SER A 229 10.23 16.66 -4.71
N THR A 230 11.42 16.08 -4.66
CA THR A 230 11.70 14.73 -5.18
C THR A 230 11.79 13.65 -4.09
N ALA A 231 11.56 14.00 -2.82
CA ALA A 231 11.87 13.12 -1.70
C ALA A 231 10.68 12.31 -1.14
N GLY A 232 9.47 12.38 -1.72
CA GLY A 232 8.25 11.78 -1.14
C GLY A 232 7.49 10.82 -2.06
N PRO A 233 6.28 10.37 -1.64
CA PRO A 233 5.40 9.53 -2.44
C PRO A 233 5.12 10.18 -3.81
N ALA A 234 5.18 9.37 -4.86
CA ALA A 234 5.04 9.84 -6.23
C ALA A 234 4.61 8.70 -7.16
N PHE A 235 4.10 9.09 -8.34
CA PHE A 235 3.74 8.16 -9.40
C PHE A 235 4.83 8.14 -10.46
N TYR A 236 5.16 6.93 -10.92
CA TYR A 236 6.15 6.68 -11.97
C TYR A 236 5.48 5.82 -13.03
N THR A 237 5.68 6.16 -14.30
CA THR A 237 5.00 5.46 -15.39
C THR A 237 5.98 5.09 -16.49
N GLY A 238 5.73 3.94 -17.12
CA GLY A 238 6.50 3.46 -18.26
C GLY A 238 5.61 2.65 -19.19
N VAL A 239 6.12 2.42 -20.39
CA VAL A 239 5.40 1.68 -21.43
C VAL A 239 6.32 0.58 -21.94
N PHE A 240 5.76 -0.59 -22.17
CA PHE A 240 6.44 -1.70 -22.81
C PHE A 240 5.59 -2.27 -23.93
N LYS A 241 6.22 -2.97 -24.86
CA LYS A 241 5.54 -3.63 -25.99
C LYS A 241 5.55 -5.13 -25.78
N THR A 242 4.42 -5.76 -26.09
CA THR A 242 4.32 -7.22 -26.10
C THR A 242 4.80 -7.75 -27.45
N PRO A 243 5.29 -9.01 -27.52
CA PRO A 243 5.72 -9.62 -28.77
C PRO A 243 4.54 -10.07 -29.67
N GLY A 244 3.34 -9.48 -29.48
CA GLY A 244 2.10 -9.87 -30.17
C GLY A 244 1.31 -11.00 -29.49
N ILE A 245 1.92 -11.74 -28.57
CA ILE A 245 1.27 -12.71 -27.68
C ILE A 245 1.55 -12.29 -26.24
N ASN A 246 0.52 -12.33 -25.40
CA ASN A 246 0.63 -12.04 -23.97
C ASN A 246 0.91 -13.35 -23.22
N TYR A 247 2.04 -13.38 -22.54
CA TYR A 247 2.45 -14.44 -21.62
C TYR A 247 2.45 -13.92 -20.19
N ASP A 248 2.28 -14.84 -19.24
CA ASP A 248 2.50 -14.58 -17.83
C ASP A 248 3.94 -14.10 -17.58
N THR A 249 4.10 -13.21 -16.62
CA THR A 249 5.40 -12.69 -16.19
C THR A 249 5.35 -12.34 -14.72
N TYR A 250 6.52 -12.21 -14.11
CA TYR A 250 6.68 -11.62 -12.80
C TYR A 250 7.40 -10.29 -12.94
N VAL A 251 6.95 -9.30 -12.17
CA VAL A 251 7.61 -8.01 -12.06
C VAL A 251 8.54 -8.03 -10.86
N LYS A 252 9.68 -7.36 -10.98
CA LYS A 252 10.64 -7.15 -9.89
C LYS A 252 11.05 -5.69 -9.85
N PHE A 253 11.28 -5.18 -8.65
CA PHE A 253 11.57 -3.76 -8.41
C PHE A 253 12.95 -3.54 -7.75
N PRO A 254 14.06 -3.85 -8.44
CA PRO A 254 15.39 -3.61 -7.89
C PRO A 254 15.61 -2.11 -7.64
N GLY A 255 16.03 -1.76 -6.42
CA GLY A 255 16.28 -0.36 -6.02
C GLY A 255 15.05 0.42 -5.56
N TRP A 256 13.85 -0.16 -5.67
CA TRP A 256 12.65 0.40 -5.07
C TRP A 256 12.52 -0.03 -3.61
N SER A 257 11.74 0.71 -2.84
CA SER A 257 11.53 0.43 -1.41
C SER A 257 10.16 -0.19 -1.14
N LYS A 258 9.09 0.57 -1.37
CA LYS A 258 7.70 0.16 -1.13
C LYS A 258 6.76 0.95 -2.04
N GLY A 259 5.65 0.34 -2.46
CA GLY A 259 4.63 1.01 -3.27
C GLY A 259 3.53 0.04 -3.69
N GLN A 260 2.73 0.49 -4.65
CA GLN A 260 1.64 -0.25 -5.30
C GLN A 260 1.88 -0.21 -6.81
N ILE A 261 1.56 -1.28 -7.55
CA ILE A 261 1.71 -1.30 -9.02
C ILE A 261 0.38 -1.57 -9.74
N TRP A 262 0.17 -0.83 -10.81
CA TRP A 262 -0.88 -1.09 -11.79
C TRP A 262 -0.26 -1.40 -13.16
N ILE A 263 -0.87 -2.35 -13.88
CA ILE A 263 -0.59 -2.58 -15.30
C ILE A 263 -1.91 -2.43 -16.05
N ASN A 264 -1.98 -1.47 -16.97
CA ASN A 264 -3.18 -1.17 -17.76
C ASN A 264 -4.44 -0.95 -16.88
N GLY A 265 -4.27 -0.23 -15.76
CA GLY A 265 -5.35 0.05 -14.80
C GLY A 265 -5.66 -1.09 -13.82
N PHE A 266 -5.10 -2.29 -14.00
CA PHE A 266 -5.30 -3.40 -13.07
C PHE A 266 -4.28 -3.34 -11.93
N ASN A 267 -4.78 -3.24 -10.69
CA ASN A 267 -3.98 -3.16 -9.48
C ASN A 267 -3.44 -4.55 -9.08
N LEU A 268 -2.13 -4.76 -9.19
CA LEU A 268 -1.53 -6.05 -8.89
C LEU A 268 -1.31 -6.29 -7.39
N GLY A 269 -1.34 -5.24 -6.58
CA GLY A 269 -0.88 -5.29 -5.18
C GLY A 269 0.51 -4.71 -4.97
#